data_AF-A0A964QG06-F1
#
_entry.id   AF-A0A964QG06-F1
#
_cell.length_a   1.000
_cell.length_b   1.000
_cell.length_c   1.000
_cell.angle_alpha   90.00
_cell.angle_beta   90.00
_cell.angle_gamma   90.00
#
_symmetry.space_group_name_H-M   'P 1'
#
loop_
_entity.id
_entity.type
_entity.pdbx_description
1 polymer ?
#
loop_
_entity_poly.entity_id
_entity_poly.type
_entity_poly.pdbx_seq_one_letter_code
_entity_poly.pdbx_strand_id
1 'polypeptide(L)'
;MIMEGGVAELSERYAEDRAIQLSRRIEDWASWLAMWMVYWANHKPENEAEKPKIGGHQASTVCGTTVLTALYLHIKRPQDRIVAKPHASPFLYALMYLFDRLSREEIEGLREFGLLEPYPTQHSNPDFVDYSASIEGLAPCAAVEDAYEAMVQLH
;
A
#
# COMPACT_ATOMS: atom_id res chain seq x y z
N MET A 1 23.22 34.22 -24.94
CA MET A 1 22.04 33.33 -25.05
C MET A 1 22.40 31.91 -24.54
N ILE A 2 22.80 31.78 -23.26
CA ILE A 2 23.17 30.48 -22.63
C ILE A 2 22.56 30.36 -21.21
N MET A 3 21.77 31.34 -20.74
CA MET A 3 21.32 31.39 -19.34
C MET A 3 19.93 30.81 -19.07
N GLU A 4 19.08 30.63 -20.09
CA GLU A 4 17.70 30.15 -19.87
C GLU A 4 17.60 28.63 -19.64
N GLY A 5 18.48 27.83 -20.27
CA GLY A 5 18.48 26.37 -20.09
C GLY A 5 18.84 25.94 -18.66
N GLY A 6 19.77 26.65 -18.00
CA GLY A 6 20.21 26.29 -16.65
C GLY A 6 19.19 26.58 -15.56
N VAL A 7 18.34 27.60 -15.72
CA VAL A 7 17.33 27.96 -14.72
C VAL A 7 16.14 26.99 -14.76
N ALA A 8 15.71 26.58 -15.95
CA ALA A 8 14.65 25.59 -16.11
C ALA A 8 15.06 24.22 -15.53
N GLU A 9 16.26 23.75 -15.85
CA GLU A 9 16.80 22.47 -15.38
C GLU A 9 17.01 22.46 -13.85
N LEU A 10 17.41 23.60 -13.25
CA LEU A 10 17.46 23.74 -11.79
C LEU A 10 16.05 23.69 -11.18
N SER A 11 15.09 24.40 -11.76
CA SER A 11 13.70 24.40 -11.27
C SER A 11 13.08 23.00 -11.30
N GLU A 12 13.36 22.22 -12.36
CA GLU A 12 12.91 20.84 -12.50
C GLU A 12 13.53 19.94 -11.43
N ARG A 13 14.84 19.99 -11.24
CA ARG A 13 15.54 19.28 -10.15
C ARG A 13 14.99 19.64 -8.76
N TYR A 14 14.75 20.92 -8.49
CA TYR A 14 14.15 21.34 -7.22
C TYR A 14 12.73 20.77 -7.02
N ALA A 15 11.94 20.67 -8.08
CA ALA A 15 10.62 20.07 -8.02
C ALA A 15 10.69 18.57 -7.73
N GLU A 16 11.60 17.85 -8.41
CA GLU A 16 11.87 16.43 -8.17
C GLU A 16 12.33 16.18 -6.74
N ASP A 17 13.29 16.96 -6.23
CA ASP A 17 13.77 16.85 -4.85
C ASP A 17 12.64 17.04 -3.84
N ARG A 18 11.75 18.03 -4.07
CA ARG A 18 10.59 18.23 -3.19
C ARG A 18 9.58 17.09 -3.28
N ALA A 19 9.35 16.53 -4.47
CA ALA A 19 8.46 15.38 -4.64
C ALA A 19 8.99 14.16 -3.87
N ILE A 20 10.30 13.89 -3.99
CA ILE A 20 10.97 12.80 -3.25
C ILE A 20 10.86 13.02 -1.74
N GLN A 21 11.10 14.24 -1.25
CA GLN A 21 10.98 14.57 0.17
C GLN A 21 9.55 14.38 0.68
N LEU A 22 8.55 14.78 -0.10
CA LEU A 22 7.14 14.58 0.25
C LEU A 22 6.79 13.08 0.30
N SER A 23 7.23 12.30 -0.68
CA SER A 23 6.99 10.85 -0.69
C SER A 23 7.62 10.15 0.51
N ARG A 24 8.83 10.54 0.92
CA ARG A 24 9.46 10.01 2.15
C ARG A 24 8.61 10.31 3.38
N ARG A 25 8.06 11.53 3.49
CA ARG A 25 7.17 11.87 4.61
C ARG A 25 5.88 11.06 4.60
N ILE A 26 5.31 10.80 3.42
CA ILE A 26 4.12 9.94 3.29
C ILE A 26 4.46 8.50 3.69
N GLU A 27 5.61 7.98 3.23
CA GLU A 27 6.10 6.65 3.61
C GLU A 27 6.31 6.53 5.12
N ASP A 28 6.93 7.52 5.76
CA ASP A 28 7.16 7.54 7.21
C ASP A 28 5.83 7.53 7.99
N TRP A 29 4.85 8.34 7.55
CA TRP A 29 3.52 8.39 8.15
C TRP A 29 2.74 7.10 7.96
N ALA A 30 2.74 6.55 6.73
CA ALA A 30 2.10 5.27 6.44
C ALA A 30 2.74 4.14 7.23
N SER A 31 4.06 4.14 7.39
CA SER A 31 4.79 3.16 8.20
C SER A 31 4.40 3.25 9.67
N TRP A 32 4.36 4.47 10.22
CA TRP A 32 3.94 4.69 11.60
C TRP A 32 2.49 4.23 11.83
N LEU A 33 1.57 4.62 10.94
CA LEU A 33 0.17 4.21 10.99
C LEU A 33 0.03 2.69 10.90
N ALA A 34 0.77 2.05 9.99
CA ALA A 34 0.76 0.59 9.86
C ALA A 34 1.17 -0.12 11.17
N MET A 35 2.22 0.38 11.84
CA MET A 35 2.64 -0.18 13.14
C MET A 35 1.61 0.09 14.22
N TRP A 36 1.04 1.29 14.22
CA TRP A 36 -0.03 1.67 15.14
C TRP A 36 -1.27 0.79 14.95
N MET A 37 -1.70 0.51 13.72
CA MET A 37 -2.86 -0.35 13.43
C MET A 37 -2.65 -1.76 13.99
N VAL A 38 -1.47 -2.35 13.75
CA VAL A 38 -1.14 -3.68 14.29
C VAL A 38 -1.04 -3.64 15.80
N TYR A 39 -0.43 -2.61 16.38
CA TYR A 39 -0.38 -2.42 17.83
C TYR A 39 -1.80 -2.33 18.41
N TRP A 40 -2.63 -1.44 17.87
CA TRP A 40 -4.00 -1.18 18.28
C TRP A 40 -4.85 -2.44 18.23
N ALA A 41 -4.82 -3.18 17.12
CA ALA A 41 -5.53 -4.46 17.00
C ALA A 41 -5.16 -5.46 18.12
N ASN A 42 -3.92 -5.43 18.61
CA ASN A 42 -3.48 -6.31 19.70
C ASN A 42 -3.72 -5.74 21.12
N HIS A 43 -4.02 -4.45 21.25
CA HIS A 43 -4.16 -3.76 22.55
C HIS A 43 -5.51 -3.03 22.71
N LYS A 44 -6.54 -3.40 21.92
CA LYS A 44 -7.89 -2.89 22.18
C LYS A 44 -8.33 -3.31 23.60
N PRO A 45 -9.08 -2.48 24.33
CA PRO A 45 -9.52 -2.80 25.69
C PRO A 45 -10.24 -4.15 25.79
N GLU A 46 -11.04 -4.50 24.79
CA GLU A 46 -11.74 -5.79 24.67
C GLU A 46 -10.84 -7.00 24.38
N ASN A 47 -9.60 -6.76 23.93
CA ASN A 47 -8.62 -7.80 23.62
C ASN A 47 -7.62 -8.03 24.77
N GLU A 48 -7.51 -7.11 25.74
CA GLU A 48 -6.58 -7.23 26.87
C GLU A 48 -6.96 -8.33 27.88
N ALA A 49 -8.26 -8.62 28.04
CA ALA A 49 -8.75 -9.52 29.08
C ALA A 49 -9.06 -10.96 28.59
N GLU A 50 -9.48 -11.15 27.33
CA GLU A 50 -10.10 -12.43 26.91
C GLU A 50 -9.67 -12.98 25.54
N LYS A 51 -9.01 -12.21 24.65
CA LYS A 51 -8.67 -12.70 23.30
C LYS A 51 -7.19 -13.10 23.17
N PRO A 52 -6.89 -14.23 22.48
CA PRO A 52 -5.53 -14.50 22.02
C PRO A 52 -5.06 -13.37 21.09
N LYS A 53 -3.76 -13.02 21.15
CA LYS A 53 -3.15 -12.01 20.28
C LYS A 53 -3.56 -12.25 18.82
N ILE A 54 -4.20 -11.26 18.22
CA ILE A 54 -4.77 -11.33 16.87
C ILE A 54 -3.66 -11.45 15.81
N GLY A 55 -2.40 -11.16 16.20
CA GLY A 55 -1.19 -11.37 15.40
C GLY A 55 -0.81 -10.16 14.56
N GLY A 56 0.22 -10.31 13.72
CA GLY A 56 0.73 -9.26 12.85
C GLY A 56 2.25 -9.23 12.83
N HIS A 57 2.84 -9.30 11.64
CA HIS A 57 4.28 -9.29 11.45
C HIS A 57 4.77 -7.86 11.28
N GLN A 58 5.10 -7.19 12.38
CA GLN A 58 5.61 -5.79 12.37
C GLN A 58 6.73 -5.60 11.33
N ALA A 59 7.70 -6.52 11.31
CA ALA A 59 8.81 -6.49 10.36
C ALA A 59 8.40 -6.75 8.90
N SER A 60 7.42 -7.63 8.66
CA SER A 60 6.96 -7.93 7.29
C SER A 60 5.94 -6.92 6.77
N THR A 61 5.32 -6.15 7.66
CA THR A 61 4.42 -5.06 7.29
C THR A 61 5.16 -3.88 6.69
N VAL A 62 6.33 -3.53 7.25
CA VAL A 62 7.19 -2.46 6.68
C VAL A 62 8.19 -2.98 5.65
N CYS A 63 8.10 -4.26 5.25
CA CYS A 63 8.96 -4.73 4.16
C CYS A 63 8.44 -4.17 2.83
N GLY A 64 9.33 -3.57 2.04
CA GLY A 64 8.97 -3.05 0.72
C GLY A 64 8.15 -1.77 0.72
N THR A 65 8.07 -1.02 1.83
CA THR A 65 7.39 0.29 1.90
C THR A 65 7.86 1.25 0.82
N THR A 66 9.17 1.31 0.58
CA THR A 66 9.76 2.21 -0.42
C THR A 66 9.33 1.84 -1.83
N VAL A 67 9.24 0.53 -2.12
CA VAL A 67 8.76 0.03 -3.42
C VAL A 67 7.29 0.34 -3.60
N LEU A 68 6.45 0.06 -2.61
CA LEU A 68 5.02 0.37 -2.68
C LEU A 68 4.78 1.89 -2.77
N THR A 69 5.53 2.70 -2.03
CA THR A 69 5.46 4.17 -2.11
C THR A 69 5.82 4.64 -3.52
N ALA A 70 6.94 4.17 -4.08
CA ALA A 70 7.32 4.52 -5.44
C ALA A 70 6.25 4.10 -6.47
N LEU A 71 5.73 2.88 -6.35
CA LEU A 71 4.68 2.38 -7.23
C LEU A 71 3.42 3.24 -7.15
N TYR A 72 2.85 3.43 -5.96
CA TYR A 72 1.54 4.08 -5.81
C TYR A 72 1.58 5.61 -5.96
N LEU A 73 2.71 6.28 -5.68
CA LEU A 73 2.79 7.75 -5.76
C LEU A 73 3.32 8.25 -7.11
N HIS A 74 4.16 7.47 -7.80
CA HIS A 74 4.91 7.97 -8.97
C HIS A 74 4.73 7.14 -10.24
N ILE A 75 4.53 5.82 -10.12
CA ILE A 75 4.65 4.91 -11.28
C ILE A 75 3.29 4.38 -11.74
N LYS A 76 2.41 3.97 -10.81
CA LYS A 76 1.17 3.25 -11.10
C LYS A 76 0.22 4.13 -11.91
N ARG A 77 -0.12 3.64 -13.10
CA ARG A 77 -1.16 4.20 -13.98
C ARG A 77 -2.46 3.38 -13.83
N PRO A 78 -3.61 3.88 -14.31
CA PRO A 78 -4.90 3.18 -14.15
C PRO A 78 -4.94 1.74 -14.67
N GLN A 79 -4.18 1.45 -15.74
CA GLN A 79 -4.06 0.13 -16.34
C GLN A 79 -3.05 -0.80 -15.64
N ASP A 80 -2.16 -0.26 -14.80
CA ASP A 80 -1.13 -1.06 -14.15
C ASP A 80 -1.77 -1.85 -12.99
N ARG A 81 -1.48 -3.14 -12.90
CA ARG A 81 -1.95 -4.03 -11.84
C ARG A 81 -0.78 -4.46 -10.96
N ILE A 82 -0.96 -4.43 -9.64
CA ILE A 82 0.08 -4.69 -8.65
C ILE A 82 -0.32 -5.87 -7.77
N VAL A 83 0.54 -6.90 -7.73
CA VAL A 83 0.47 -7.95 -6.72
C VAL A 83 1.19 -7.47 -5.47
N ALA A 84 0.43 -6.98 -4.49
CA ALA A 84 0.99 -6.60 -3.19
C ALA A 84 1.25 -7.85 -2.34
N LYS A 85 2.39 -7.93 -1.67
CA LYS A 85 2.68 -9.00 -0.70
C LYS A 85 1.62 -8.96 0.42
N PRO A 86 0.98 -10.08 0.79
CA PRO A 86 -0.14 -10.08 1.74
C PRO A 86 0.24 -9.47 3.09
N HIS A 87 1.43 -9.78 3.61
CA HIS A 87 1.87 -9.28 4.92
C HIS A 87 2.20 -7.77 4.96
N ALA A 88 2.33 -7.11 3.80
CA ALA A 88 2.44 -5.65 3.68
C ALA A 88 1.07 -4.95 3.81
N SER A 89 -0.01 -5.71 4.10
CA SER A 89 -1.37 -5.20 4.19
C SER A 89 -1.56 -3.98 5.09
N PRO A 90 -1.01 -3.88 6.31
CA PRO A 90 -1.26 -2.69 7.13
C PRO A 90 -0.61 -1.44 6.55
N PHE A 91 0.52 -1.57 5.83
CA PHE A 91 1.12 -0.45 5.11
C PHE A 91 0.25 -0.02 3.93
N LEU A 92 -0.27 -0.98 3.16
CA LEU A 92 -1.16 -0.67 2.04
C LEU A 92 -2.43 0.04 2.54
N TYR A 93 -3.07 -0.46 3.60
CA TYR A 93 -4.22 0.19 4.23
C TYR A 93 -3.90 1.58 4.75
N ALA A 94 -2.77 1.76 5.43
CA ALA A 94 -2.33 3.08 5.90
C ALA A 94 -2.15 4.07 4.73
N LEU A 95 -1.58 3.61 3.61
CA LEU A 95 -1.43 4.43 2.41
C LEU A 95 -2.79 4.80 1.80
N MET A 96 -3.71 3.84 1.72
CA MET A 96 -5.07 4.08 1.23
C MET A 96 -5.87 5.02 2.13
N TYR A 97 -5.69 4.94 3.45
CA TYR A 97 -6.23 5.91 4.39
C TYR A 97 -5.68 7.33 4.15
N LEU A 98 -4.36 7.48 3.94
CA LEU A 98 -3.77 8.78 3.60
C LEU A 98 -4.24 9.32 2.24
N PHE A 99 -4.73 8.45 1.35
CA PHE A 99 -5.35 8.80 0.08
C PHE A 99 -6.87 8.99 0.17
N ASP A 100 -7.44 9.00 1.38
CA ASP A 100 -8.88 9.17 1.61
C ASP A 100 -9.72 8.06 0.95
N ARG A 101 -9.16 6.85 0.86
CA ARG A 101 -9.84 5.64 0.35
C ARG A 101 -10.35 4.73 1.45
N LEU A 102 -9.91 4.95 2.68
CA LEU A 102 -10.35 4.24 3.88
C LEU A 102 -10.65 5.26 4.98
N SER A 103 -11.66 4.95 5.76
CA SER A 103 -12.07 5.72 6.93
C SER A 103 -11.22 5.39 8.16
N ARG A 104 -11.35 6.23 9.19
CA ARG A 104 -10.71 6.02 10.50
C ARG A 104 -11.22 4.74 11.17
N GLU A 105 -12.51 4.46 11.06
CA GLU A 105 -13.15 3.27 11.63
C GLU A 105 -12.56 1.99 11.03
N GLU A 106 -12.34 1.97 9.70
CA GLU A 106 -11.74 0.82 9.02
C GLU A 106 -10.32 0.54 9.49
N ILE A 107 -9.44 1.56 9.58
CA ILE A 107 -8.05 1.35 10.05
C ILE A 107 -7.97 1.00 11.54
N GLU A 108 -8.89 1.51 12.36
CA GLU A 108 -9.02 1.14 13.76
C GLU A 108 -9.54 -0.29 13.93
N GLY A 109 -10.35 -0.76 12.97
CA GLY A 109 -10.95 -2.08 12.91
C GLY A 109 -10.10 -3.16 12.24
N LEU A 110 -8.78 -2.98 12.15
CA LEU A 110 -7.90 -3.98 11.54
C LEU A 110 -8.11 -5.37 12.19
N ARG A 111 -8.51 -6.34 11.35
CA ARG A 111 -8.85 -7.75 11.68
C ARG A 111 -10.15 -7.94 12.46
N GLU A 112 -11.01 -6.94 12.48
CA GLU A 112 -12.36 -7.07 13.01
C GLU A 112 -13.33 -7.51 11.95
N PHE A 113 -14.33 -8.29 12.37
CA PHE A 113 -15.34 -8.81 11.47
C PHE A 113 -16.12 -7.66 10.83
N GLY A 114 -16.17 -7.63 9.49
CA GLY A 114 -16.86 -6.60 8.72
C GLY A 114 -16.06 -5.33 8.46
N LEU A 115 -14.81 -5.24 8.96
CA LEU A 115 -13.88 -4.14 8.69
C LEU A 115 -12.68 -4.67 7.89
N LEU A 116 -11.46 -4.20 8.15
CA LEU A 116 -10.30 -4.56 7.35
C LEU A 116 -9.80 -5.98 7.64
N GLU A 117 -9.72 -6.79 6.58
CA GLU A 117 -9.17 -8.14 6.64
C GLU A 117 -7.66 -8.15 6.94
N PRO A 118 -7.12 -9.23 7.55
CA PRO A 118 -5.67 -9.36 7.75
C PRO A 118 -4.86 -9.22 6.45
N TYR A 119 -5.41 -9.70 5.33
CA TYR A 119 -4.84 -9.58 3.99
C TYR A 119 -5.91 -9.04 3.05
N PRO A 120 -5.63 -7.96 2.30
CA PRO A 120 -6.60 -7.36 1.42
C PRO A 120 -6.94 -8.32 0.28
N THR A 121 -8.23 -8.43 -0.02
CA THR A 121 -8.74 -9.20 -1.14
C THR A 121 -9.46 -8.28 -2.13
N GLN A 122 -9.47 -8.67 -3.40
CA GLN A 122 -10.17 -7.94 -4.45
C GLN A 122 -11.69 -7.88 -4.19
N HIS A 123 -12.25 -8.92 -3.56
CA HIS A 123 -13.66 -8.95 -3.21
C HIS A 123 -14.02 -7.86 -2.18
N SER A 124 -13.23 -7.76 -1.10
CA SER A 124 -13.53 -6.87 0.01
C SER A 124 -13.01 -5.44 -0.21
N ASN A 125 -12.02 -5.26 -1.11
CA ASN A 125 -11.38 -3.96 -1.36
C ASN A 125 -11.12 -3.74 -2.87
N PRO A 126 -12.15 -3.75 -3.73
CA PRO A 126 -11.99 -3.74 -5.19
C PRO A 126 -11.35 -2.45 -5.73
N ASP A 127 -11.42 -1.34 -4.98
CA ASP A 127 -10.96 -0.03 -5.44
C ASP A 127 -9.43 0.13 -5.47
N PHE A 128 -8.71 -0.69 -4.70
CA PHE A 128 -7.25 -0.58 -4.57
C PHE A 128 -6.51 -1.92 -4.54
N VAL A 129 -7.23 -3.04 -4.62
CA VAL A 129 -6.63 -4.38 -4.67
C VAL A 129 -6.84 -4.98 -6.04
N ASP A 130 -5.74 -5.09 -6.79
CA ASP A 130 -5.77 -5.69 -8.12
C ASP A 130 -5.89 -7.24 -8.04
N TYR A 131 -5.18 -7.87 -7.09
CA TYR A 131 -5.17 -9.33 -6.92
C TYR A 131 -5.24 -9.75 -5.45
N SER A 132 -6.03 -10.77 -5.15
CA SER A 132 -6.10 -11.39 -3.83
C SER A 132 -4.85 -12.24 -3.55
N ALA A 133 -3.90 -11.71 -2.77
CA ALA A 133 -2.60 -12.33 -2.53
C ALA A 133 -2.50 -13.17 -1.24
N SER A 134 -3.63 -13.47 -0.59
CA SER A 134 -3.70 -14.27 0.65
C SER A 134 -3.05 -15.66 0.53
N ILE A 135 -2.99 -16.20 -0.69
CA ILE A 135 -2.21 -17.38 -1.05
C ILE A 135 -1.03 -16.89 -1.90
N GLU A 136 0.18 -16.88 -1.34
CA GLU A 136 1.33 -16.16 -1.90
C GLU A 136 1.67 -16.52 -3.35
N GLY A 137 1.40 -17.76 -3.79
CA GLY A 137 1.68 -18.21 -5.16
C GLY A 137 0.58 -17.91 -6.18
N LEU A 138 -0.66 -17.68 -5.76
CA LEU A 138 -1.80 -17.62 -6.68
C LEU A 138 -1.88 -16.27 -7.41
N ALA A 139 -1.71 -15.17 -6.67
CA ALA A 139 -1.78 -13.83 -7.25
C ALA A 139 -0.68 -13.55 -8.30
N PRO A 140 0.60 -13.96 -8.09
CA PRO A 140 1.61 -13.86 -9.16
C PRO A 140 1.25 -14.64 -10.42
N CYS A 141 0.69 -15.85 -10.29
CA CYS A 141 0.25 -16.64 -11.45
C CYS A 141 -0.87 -15.93 -12.22
N ALA A 142 -1.87 -15.39 -11.51
CA ALA A 142 -2.95 -14.62 -12.14
C ALA A 142 -2.41 -13.39 -12.86
N ALA A 143 -1.46 -12.66 -12.26
CA ALA A 143 -0.87 -11.47 -12.88
C ALA A 143 -0.05 -11.80 -14.14
N VAL A 144 0.60 -12.96 -14.20
CA VAL A 144 1.30 -13.43 -15.40
C VAL A 144 0.29 -13.75 -16.51
N GLU A 145 -0.82 -14.41 -16.17
CA GLU A 145 -1.87 -14.74 -17.13
C GLU A 145 -2.54 -13.48 -17.70
N ASP A 146 -2.94 -12.54 -16.83
CA ASP A 146 -3.52 -11.25 -17.24
C ASP A 146 -2.57 -10.47 -18.17
N ALA A 147 -1.27 -10.49 -17.88
CA ALA A 147 -0.26 -9.86 -18.73
C ALA A 147 -0.13 -10.55 -20.09
N TYR A 148 -0.21 -11.88 -20.12
CA TYR A 148 -0.20 -12.67 -21.35
C TYR A 148 -1.43 -12.39 -22.21
N GLU A 149 -2.63 -12.42 -21.63
CA GLU A 149 -3.87 -12.10 -22.34
C GLU A 149 -3.84 -10.69 -22.92
N ALA A 150 -3.38 -9.71 -22.15
CA ALA A 150 -3.24 -8.33 -22.62
C ALA A 150 -2.29 -8.21 -23.83
N MET A 151 -1.20 -8.99 -23.86
CA MET A 151 -0.28 -9.02 -25.01
C MET A 151 -0.89 -9.69 -26.25
N VAL A 152 -1.64 -10.78 -26.06
CA VAL A 152 -2.27 -11.52 -27.15
C VAL A 152 -3.43 -10.73 -27.76
N GLN A 153 -4.25 -10.05 -26.95
CA GLN A 153 -5.37 -9.23 -27.44
C GLN A 153 -4.94 -7.97 -28.23
N LEU A 154 -3.66 -7.60 -28.17
CA LEU A 154 -3.09 -6.50 -28.96
C LEU A 154 -2.64 -6.92 -30.38
N HIS A 155 -2.78 -8.21 -30.73
CA HIS A 155 -2.51 -8.78 -32.06
C HIS A 155 -3.81 -9.22 -32.75
#